data_AF-G9X2S7-F1
#
_entry.id   AF-G9X2S7-F1
#
_cell.length_a   1.000
_cell.length_b   1.000
_cell.length_c   1.000
_cell.angle_alpha   90.00
_cell.angle_beta   90.00
_cell.angle_gamma   90.00
#
_symmetry.space_group_name_H-M   'P 1'
#
loop_
_entity.id
_entity.type
_entity.pdbx_description
1 polymer ?
#
loop_
_entity_poly.entity_id
_entity_poly.type
_entity_poly.pdbx_seq_one_letter_code
_entity_poly.pdbx_strand_id
1 'polypeptide(L)' 'MFAYWKNGKEEEGFIRYLTPVECERLMGLPDNYTKYGADGNIILDSARYKALGNAIALPCVEYIMAGIKEEFLTSAQNE' A
#
# COMPACT_ATOMS: atom_id res chain seq x y z
N MET A 1 -1.76 13.30 -4.74
CA MET A 1 -1.49 14.14 -5.93
C MET A 1 -0.05 14.58 -5.85
N PHE A 2 0.68 14.58 -6.96
CA PHE A 2 2.04 15.09 -6.99
C PHE A 2 2.30 15.87 -8.29
N ALA A 3 3.28 16.75 -8.22
CA ALA A 3 3.72 17.54 -9.36
C ALA A 3 5.08 17.03 -9.84
N TYR A 4 5.25 16.93 -11.15
CA TYR A 4 6.50 16.56 -11.79
C TYR A 4 7.04 17.75 -12.59
N TRP A 5 8.30 18.08 -12.34
CA TRP A 5 9.04 19.15 -13.04
C TRP A 5 10.45 18.68 -13.33
N LYS A 6 10.97 19.05 -14.50
CA LYS A 6 12.35 18.75 -14.91
C LYS A 6 13.05 20.06 -15.25
N ASN A 7 14.24 20.26 -14.68
CA ASN A 7 15.04 21.47 -14.91
C ASN A 7 15.35 21.66 -16.41
N GLY A 8 15.07 22.86 -16.93
CA GLY A 8 15.22 23.25 -18.33
C GLY A 8 14.13 22.73 -19.27
N LYS A 9 13.05 22.15 -18.72
CA LYS A 9 11.83 21.68 -19.41
C LYS A 9 10.61 21.95 -18.53
N GLU A 10 10.58 23.11 -17.90
CA GLU A 10 9.54 23.50 -16.94
C GLU A 10 8.16 23.51 -17.60
N GLU A 11 8.06 23.92 -18.87
CA GLU A 11 6.80 23.92 -19.63
C GLU A 11 6.19 22.52 -19.86
N GLU A 12 6.98 21.45 -19.73
CA GLU A 12 6.52 20.05 -19.82
C GLU A 12 6.02 19.50 -18.48
N GLY A 13 6.06 20.30 -17.40
CA GLY A 13 5.62 19.90 -16.08
C GLY A 13 4.12 19.60 -16.01
N PHE A 14 3.74 18.67 -15.13
CA PHE A 14 2.33 18.29 -14.96
C PHE A 14 2.01 17.84 -13.53
N ILE A 15 0.73 17.87 -13.19
CA ILE A 15 0.18 17.40 -11.93
C ILE A 15 -0.67 16.17 -12.21
N ARG A 16 -0.48 15.09 -11.43
CA ARG A 16 -1.36 13.91 -11.51
C ARG A 16 -1.64 13.26 -10.15
N TYR A 17 -2.65 12.41 -10.14
CA TYR A 17 -2.91 11.51 -9.03
C TYR A 17 -1.99 10.28 -9.09
N LEU A 18 -1.78 9.66 -7.93
CA LEU A 18 -1.15 8.35 -7.85
C LEU A 18 -2.07 7.34 -8.51
N THR A 19 -1.50 6.42 -9.27
CA THR A 19 -2.20 5.25 -9.79
C THR A 19 -2.51 4.27 -8.65
N PRO A 20 -3.46 3.33 -8.83
CA PRO A 20 -3.75 2.36 -7.78
C PRO A 20 -2.52 1.51 -7.41
N VAL A 21 -1.66 1.19 -8.39
CA VAL A 21 -0.41 0.42 -8.16
C VAL A 21 0.60 1.22 -7.34
N GLU A 22 0.72 2.53 -7.58
CA GLU A 22 1.57 3.38 -6.74
C GLU A 22 1.03 3.48 -5.31
N CYS A 23 -0.30 3.50 -5.13
CA CYS A 23 -0.92 3.44 -3.80
C CYS A 23 -0.72 2.07 -3.13
N GLU A 24 -0.78 0.95 -3.86
CA GLU A 24 -0.47 -0.38 -3.34
C GLU A 24 0.96 -0.42 -2.78
N ARG A 25 1.94 0.06 -3.56
CA ARG A 25 3.34 0.15 -3.14
C ARG A 25 3.53 1.06 -1.93
N LEU A 26 2.82 2.18 -1.87
CA LEU A 26 2.84 3.08 -0.70
C LEU A 26 2.36 2.37 0.57
N MET A 27 1.38 1.48 0.45
CA MET A 27 0.87 0.65 1.55
C MET A 27 1.76 -0.57 1.86
N GLY A 28 2.82 -0.82 1.07
CA GLY A 28 3.68 -2.00 1.18
C GLY A 28 3.11 -3.27 0.52
N LEU A 29 2.05 -3.14 -0.29
CA LEU A 29 1.41 -4.27 -0.97
C LEU A 29 2.11 -4.60 -2.30
N PRO A 30 2.05 -5.87 -2.75
CA PRO A 30 2.51 -6.26 -4.09
C PRO A 30 1.73 -5.57 -5.21
N ASP A 31 2.36 -5.48 -6.38
CA ASP A 31 1.72 -4.92 -7.58
C ASP A 31 0.43 -5.68 -7.95
N ASN A 32 -0.65 -4.95 -8.17
CA ASN A 32 -1.98 -5.47 -8.52
C ASN A 32 -2.68 -6.27 -7.40
N TYR A 33 -2.26 -6.11 -6.14
CA TYR A 33 -2.89 -6.78 -5.00
C TYR A 33 -4.41 -6.51 -4.91
N THR A 34 -4.86 -5.31 -5.29
CA THR A 34 -6.28 -4.92 -5.26
C THR A 34 -6.96 -4.96 -6.62
N LYS A 35 -6.31 -5.52 -7.66
CA LYS A 35 -6.83 -5.46 -9.04
C LYS A 35 -8.08 -6.31 -9.23
N TYR A 36 -8.19 -7.44 -8.54
CA TYR A 36 -9.26 -8.41 -8.73
C TYR A 36 -10.13 -8.55 -7.48
N GLY A 37 -11.44 -8.65 -7.69
CA GLY A 37 -12.42 -8.97 -6.65
C GLY A 37 -12.39 -10.43 -6.27
N ALA A 38 -13.20 -10.79 -5.26
CA ALA A 38 -13.39 -12.18 -4.85
C ALA A 38 -13.97 -13.07 -5.97
N ASP A 39 -14.64 -12.44 -6.94
CA ASP A 39 -15.19 -13.05 -8.15
C ASP A 39 -14.17 -13.18 -9.30
N GLY A 40 -12.93 -12.70 -9.10
CA GLY A 40 -11.88 -12.68 -10.13
C GLY A 40 -12.04 -11.58 -11.17
N ASN A 41 -13.05 -10.71 -11.06
CA ASN A 41 -13.26 -9.61 -12.00
C ASN A 41 -12.41 -8.40 -11.63
N ILE A 42 -12.06 -7.59 -12.64
CA ILE A 42 -11.28 -6.35 -12.42
C ILE A 42 -12.14 -5.34 -11.65
N ILE A 43 -11.59 -4.81 -10.56
CA ILE A 43 -12.22 -3.79 -9.74
C ILE A 43 -11.96 -2.40 -10.34
N LEU A 44 -12.97 -1.53 -10.29
CA LEU A 44 -12.85 -0.11 -10.63
C LEU A 44 -11.80 0.59 -9.75
N ASP A 45 -11.01 1.48 -10.36
CA ASP A 45 -9.97 2.23 -9.66
C ASP A 45 -10.49 3.00 -8.43
N SER A 46 -11.70 3.57 -8.51
CA SER A 46 -12.34 4.27 -7.38
C SER A 46 -12.53 3.36 -6.16
N ALA A 47 -12.94 2.11 -6.39
CA ALA A 47 -13.09 1.12 -5.32
C ALA A 47 -11.73 0.66 -4.78
N ARG A 48 -10.72 0.55 -5.65
CA ARG A 48 -9.33 0.25 -5.25
C ARG A 48 -8.76 1.35 -4.35
N TYR A 49 -8.91 2.62 -4.73
CA TYR A 49 -8.50 3.75 -3.88
C TYR A 49 -9.22 3.76 -2.54
N LYS A 50 -10.52 3.47 -2.51
CA LYS A 50 -11.29 3.38 -1.26
C LYS A 50 -10.80 2.24 -0.37
N ALA A 51 -10.52 1.07 -0.93
CA ALA A 51 -10.00 -0.07 -0.20
C ALA A 51 -8.61 0.22 0.39
N LEU A 52 -7.71 0.76 -0.42
CA LEU A 52 -6.36 1.15 0.02
C LEU A 52 -6.39 2.25 1.07
N GLY A 53 -7.24 3.27 0.92
CA GLY A 53 -7.37 4.37 1.87
C GLY A 53 -7.95 3.95 3.23
N ASN A 54 -8.73 2.87 3.28
CA ASN A 54 -9.26 2.31 4.52
C ASN A 54 -8.38 1.19 5.11
N ALA A 55 -7.34 0.75 4.38
CA ALA A 55 -6.45 -0.31 4.83
C ALA A 55 -5.38 0.22 5.80
N ILE A 56 -4.72 -0.72 6.48
CA ILE A 56 -3.57 -0.43 7.34
C ILE A 56 -2.29 -0.56 6.50
N ALA A 57 -1.31 0.32 6.71
CA ALA A 57 -0.01 0.20 6.06
C ALA A 57 0.71 -1.08 6.53
N LEU A 58 1.09 -1.94 5.58
CA LEU A 58 1.69 -3.24 5.86
C LEU A 58 2.94 -3.15 6.75
N PRO A 59 3.88 -2.21 6.55
CA PRO A 59 5.07 -2.13 7.40
C PRO A 59 4.76 -1.88 8.88
N CYS A 60 3.67 -1.16 9.17
CA CYS A 60 3.25 -0.90 10.55
C CYS A 60 2.70 -2.17 11.22
N VAL A 61 1.88 -2.95 10.49
CA VAL A 61 1.31 -4.18 11.04
C VAL A 61 2.36 -5.27 11.20
N GLU A 62 3.33 -5.35 10.29
CA GLU A 62 4.46 -6.29 10.37
C GLU A 62 5.28 -6.05 11.64
N TYR A 63 5.56 -4.79 11.96
CA TYR A 63 6.28 -4.44 13.19
C TYR A 63 5.51 -4.88 14.45
N ILE A 64 4.21 -4.59 14.53
CA ILE A 64 3.38 -4.97 15.68
C ILE A 64 3.31 -6.49 15.83
N MET A 65 3.10 -7.21 14.72
CA MET A 65 3.00 -8.67 14.73
C MET A 65 4.33 -9.34 15.09
N ALA A 66 5.47 -8.76 14.69
CA ALA A 66 6.77 -9.25 15.10
C ALA A 66 6.96 -9.19 16.62
N GLY A 67 6.57 -8.08 17.26
CA GLY A 67 6.63 -7.95 18.73
C GLY A 67 5.70 -8.91 19.45
N ILE A 68 4.47 -9.08 18.94
CA ILE A 68 3.53 -10.09 19.48
C ILE A 68 4.14 -11.49 19.42
N LYS A 69 4.73 -11.85 18.27
CA LYS A 69 5.37 -13.16 18.07
C LYS A 69 6.53 -13.39 19.05
N GLU A 70 7.36 -12.38 19.29
CA GLU A 70 8.49 -12.46 20.23
C GLU A 70 8.02 -12.74 21.66
N GLU A 71 6.95 -12.08 22.11
CA GLU A 71 6.37 -12.29 23.44
C GLU A 71 5.81 -13.71 23.61
N PHE A 72 5.10 -14.23 22.60
CA PHE A 72 4.59 -15.60 22.63
C PHE A 72 5.72 -16.64 22.69
N LEU A 73 6.84 -16.40 21.98
CA LEU A 73 8.00 -17.29 22.01
C LEU A 73 8.71 -17.24 23.36
N THR A 74 8.83 -16.07 23.96
CA THR A 74 9.45 -15.89 25.28
C THR A 74 8.62 -16.56 26.38
N SER A 75 7.29 -16.40 26.32
CA SER A 75 6.37 -17.04 27.27
C SER A 75 6.43 -18.56 27.21
N ALA A 76 6.51 -19.15 26.01
CA ALA A 76 6.60 -20.60 25.82
C ALA A 76 7.96 -21.21 26.21
N GLN A 77 9.01 -20.40 26.38
CA GLN A 77 10.31 -20.85 26.90
C GLN A 77 10.39 -20.78 28.43
N ASN A 78 9.49 -20.01 29.06
CA ASN A 78 9.43 -19.80 30.50
C ASN A 78 8.43 -20.74 31.22
N GLU A 79 7.72 -21.58 30.45
CA GLU A 79 6.91 -22.72 30.92
C GLU A 79 7.68 -24.03 30.78
#